data_AF-A0A662DDX3-F1
#
_entry.id   AF-A0A662DDX3-F1
#
_cell.length_a   1.000
_cell.length_b   1.000
_cell.length_c   1.000
_cell.angle_alpha   90.00
_cell.angle_beta   90.00
_cell.angle_gamma   90.00
#
_symmetry.space_group_name_H-M   'P 1'
#
loop_
_entity.id
_entity.type
_entity.pdbx_description
1 polymer ?
#
loop_
_entity_poly.entity_id
_entity_poly.type
_entity_poly.pdbx_seq_one_letter_code
_entity_poly.pdbx_strand_id
1 'polypeptide(L)' 'MAENKKKNLQVSFLPSGKKVTFQKAISLREAIIKAKIDFSFPCGGNGLCGKCKVKVKGNTNPPSLKEKETIP' A
#
# COMPACT_ATOMS: atom_id res chain seq x y z
N MET A 1 12.93 -28.68 -7.67
CA MET A 1 13.74 -27.45 -7.80
C MET A 1 12.76 -26.28 -7.77
N ALA A 2 12.67 -25.36 -6.82
CA ALA A 2 13.50 -24.99 -5.67
C ALA A 2 12.58 -24.47 -4.54
N GLU A 3 13.02 -24.63 -3.29
CA GLU A 3 12.44 -23.99 -2.11
C GLU A 3 12.34 -22.47 -2.28
N ASN A 4 11.32 -21.80 -1.72
CA ASN A 4 11.60 -20.55 -0.99
C ASN A 4 10.42 -19.95 -0.19
N LYS A 5 10.53 -20.12 1.14
CA LYS A 5 10.28 -19.12 2.19
C LYS A 5 9.06 -18.21 2.00
N LYS A 6 7.92 -18.65 2.53
CA LYS A 6 6.73 -17.80 2.81
C LYS A 6 7.15 -16.65 3.73
N LYS A 7 7.61 -15.54 3.16
CA LYS A 7 7.82 -14.29 3.91
C LYS A 7 6.45 -13.64 4.06
N ASN A 8 5.86 -13.84 5.23
CA ASN A 8 4.65 -13.12 5.61
C ASN A 8 5.04 -11.64 5.83
N LEU A 9 4.61 -10.79 4.92
CA LEU A 9 4.69 -9.34 5.04
C LEU A 9 3.45 -8.86 5.79
N GLN A 10 3.64 -7.90 6.69
CA GLN A 10 2.56 -7.33 7.49
C GLN A 10 2.55 -5.81 7.32
N VAL A 11 1.37 -5.26 7.09
CA VAL A 11 1.12 -3.80 7.06
C VAL A 11 0.14 -3.46 8.16
N SER A 12 0.45 -2.39 8.91
CA SER A 12 -0.41 -1.87 9.97
C SER A 12 -0.88 -0.47 9.60
N PHE A 13 -2.18 -0.23 9.68
CA PHE A 13 -2.83 1.04 9.37
C PHE A 13 -3.21 1.75 10.68
N LEU A 14 -2.73 2.99 10.82
CA LEU A 14 -2.99 3.84 11.98
C LEU A 14 -3.78 5.09 11.56
N PRO A 15 -4.66 5.62 12.43
CA PRO A 15 -4.92 5.20 13.82
C PRO A 15 -5.93 4.04 13.95
N SER A 16 -6.51 3.55 12.85
CA SER A 16 -7.58 2.54 12.88
C SER A 16 -7.16 1.19 13.52
N GLY A 17 -5.86 0.94 13.70
CA GLY A 17 -5.32 -0.26 14.35
C GLY A 17 -5.41 -1.53 13.49
N LYS A 18 -5.87 -1.42 12.24
CA LYS A 18 -6.07 -2.56 11.35
C LYS A 18 -4.73 -3.09 10.84
N LYS A 19 -4.64 -4.41 10.73
CA LYS A 19 -3.43 -5.11 10.28
C LYS A 19 -3.80 -6.10 9.19
N VAL A 20 -2.98 -6.17 8.15
CA VAL A 20 -3.15 -7.14 7.07
C VAL A 20 -1.83 -7.85 6.82
N THR A 21 -1.92 -9.16 6.63
CA THR A 21 -0.77 -10.02 6.38
C THR A 21 -0.89 -10.65 5.01
N PHE A 22 0.21 -10.71 4.27
CA PHE A 22 0.22 -11.21 2.89
C PHE A 22 1.54 -11.92 2.58
N GLN A 23 1.49 -12.88 1.67
CA GLN A 23 2.63 -13.74 1.32
C GLN A 23 3.46 -13.21 0.14
N LYS A 24 2.91 -12.25 -0.62
CA LYS A 24 3.54 -11.62 -1.78
C LYS A 24 3.45 -10.11 -1.66
N ALA A 25 4.41 -9.38 -2.25
CA ALA A 25 4.30 -7.94 -2.34
C ALA A 25 2.98 -7.55 -3.04
N ILE A 26 2.23 -6.64 -2.42
CA ILE A 26 0.96 -6.11 -2.94
C ILE A 26 0.98 -4.60 -2.87
N SER A 27 0.11 -3.96 -3.64
CA SER A 27 -0.06 -2.52 -3.57
C SER A 27 -0.68 -2.07 -2.24
N LEU A 28 -0.38 -0.85 -1.80
CA LEU A 28 -1.02 -0.27 -0.61
C LEU A 28 -2.54 -0.18 -0.77
N ARG A 29 -3.04 0.08 -1.98
CA ARG A 29 -4.47 0.05 -2.30
C ARG A 29 -5.09 -1.31 -1.97
N GLU A 30 -4.50 -2.40 -2.44
CA GLU A 30 -4.98 -3.75 -2.11
C GLU A 30 -4.93 -4.02 -0.61
N ALA A 31 -3.87 -3.57 0.07
CA ALA A 31 -3.76 -3.72 1.52
C ALA A 31 -4.88 -2.97 2.27
N ILE A 32 -5.23 -1.74 1.83
CA ILE A 32 -6.34 -0.94 2.39
C ILE A 32 -7.69 -1.62 2.16
N ILE A 33 -7.94 -2.12 0.94
CA ILE A 33 -9.17 -2.86 0.60
C ILE A 33 -9.29 -4.13 1.45
N LYS A 34 -8.20 -4.91 1.59
CA LYS A 34 -8.16 -6.09 2.45
C LYS A 34 -8.37 -5.76 3.92
N ALA A 35 -7.85 -4.63 4.37
CA ALA A 35 -8.08 -4.12 5.72
C ALA A 35 -9.53 -3.63 5.93
N LYS A 36 -10.35 -3.60 4.88
CA LYS A 36 -11.71 -3.02 4.90
C LYS A 36 -11.69 -1.60 5.46
N ILE A 37 -10.68 -0.82 5.10
CA ILE A 37 -10.60 0.60 5.48
C ILE A 37 -11.43 1.36 4.47
N ASP A 38 -12.34 2.19 4.96
CA ASP A 38 -13.11 3.07 4.12
C ASP A 38 -12.19 4.15 3.56
N PHE A 39 -11.80 3.99 2.30
CA PHE A 39 -10.86 4.88 1.63
C PHE A 39 -11.30 5.05 0.18
N SER A 40 -11.51 6.30 -0.24
CA SER A 40 -11.93 6.60 -1.60
C SER A 40 -10.73 6.61 -2.56
N PHE A 41 -10.83 5.83 -3.63
CA PHE A 41 -9.84 5.79 -4.71
C PHE A 41 -10.45 6.34 -6.01
N PRO A 42 -10.69 7.66 -6.11
CA PRO A 42 -11.40 8.23 -7.27
C PRO A 42 -10.66 8.06 -8.59
N CYS A 43 -9.32 7.95 -8.57
CA CYS A 43 -8.52 7.66 -9.77
C CYS A 43 -8.20 6.16 -9.96
N GLY A 44 -8.74 5.27 -9.11
CA GLY A 44 -8.50 3.82 -9.18
C GLY A 44 -7.08 3.35 -8.81
N GLY A 45 -6.17 4.24 -8.39
CA GLY A 45 -4.77 3.90 -8.10
C GLY A 45 -3.79 4.18 -9.26
N ASN A 46 -4.17 5.01 -10.23
CA ASN A 46 -3.33 5.36 -11.38
C ASN A 46 -2.27 6.46 -11.09
N GLY A 47 -2.12 6.91 -9.85
CA GLY A 47 -1.17 7.98 -9.50
C GLY A 47 -1.51 9.37 -10.06
N LEU A 48 -2.77 9.59 -10.45
CA LEU A 48 -3.19 10.82 -11.14
C LEU A 48 -3.67 11.95 -10.21
N CYS A 49 -4.32 11.62 -9.10
CA CYS A 49 -5.06 12.62 -8.30
C CYS A 49 -4.39 13.01 -6.98
N GLY A 50 -3.37 12.29 -6.51
CA GLY A 50 -2.72 12.52 -5.22
C GLY A 50 -3.59 12.32 -3.96
N LYS A 51 -4.90 12.02 -4.09
CA LYS A 51 -5.83 11.91 -2.96
C LYS A 51 -5.56 10.71 -2.05
N CYS A 52 -4.84 9.70 -2.54
CA CYS A 52 -4.43 8.54 -1.77
C CYS A 52 -3.06 8.72 -1.08
N LYS A 53 -2.62 9.96 -0.82
CA LYS A 53 -1.35 10.24 -0.13
C LYS A 53 -1.35 9.61 1.26
N VAL A 54 -0.32 8.83 1.55
CA VAL A 54 -0.12 8.17 2.84
C VAL A 54 1.32 8.34 3.30
N LYS A 55 1.53 8.34 4.63
CA LYS A 55 2.86 8.32 5.22
C LYS A 55 3.23 6.89 5.55
N VAL A 56 4.29 6.37 4.94
CA VAL A 56 4.76 5.02 5.25
C VAL A 56 5.99 5.10 6.16
N LYS A 57 6.00 4.26 7.19
CA LYS A 57 7.15 4.02 8.04
C LYS A 57 7.59 2.57 7.85
N GLY A 58 8.70 2.35 7.17
CA GLY A 58 9.23 1.03 6.86
C GLY A 58 9.76 0.93 5.42
N ASN A 59 9.98 -0.29 4.97
CA ASN A 59 10.46 -0.56 3.61
C ASN A 59 9.31 -0.55 2.61
N THR A 60 9.39 0.36 1.64
CA THR A 60 8.53 0.37 0.44
C THR A 60 9.38 0.59 -0.80
N ASN A 61 8.81 0.28 -1.96
CA ASN A 61 9.32 0.83 -3.20
C ASN A 61 9.20 2.37 -3.19
N PRO A 62 10.13 3.08 -3.86
CA PRO A 62 10.02 4.51 -4.02
C PRO A 62 8.77 4.86 -4.85
N PRO A 63 8.20 6.07 -4.67
CA PRO A 63 7.11 6.56 -5.51
C PRO A 63 7.55 6.67 -6.97
N SER A 64 6.63 6.34 -7.87
CA SER A 64 6.81 6.46 -9.32
C SER A 64 6.97 7.93 -9.75
N LEU A 65 7.50 8.19 -10.96
CA LEU A 65 7.66 9.55 -11.47
C LEU A 65 6.36 10.38 -11.43
N LYS A 66 5.25 9.80 -11.91
CA LYS A 66 3.91 10.42 -11.84
C LYS A 66 3.42 10.69 -10.43
N GLU A 67 3.78 9.82 -9.48
CA GLU A 67 3.41 10.00 -8.08
C GLU A 67 4.19 11.15 -7.46
N LYS A 68 5.48 11.31 -7.80
CA LYS A 68 6.31 12.41 -7.29
C LYS A 68 5.77 13.77 -7.69
N GLU A 69 5.20 13.91 -8.89
CA GLU A 69 4.60 15.18 -9.34
C GLU A 69 3.37 15.58 -8.50
N THR A 70 2.66 14.61 -7.92
CA THR A 70 1.44 14.84 -7.13
C THR A 70 1.66 14.76 -5.63
N ILE A 71 2.85 14.38 -5.17
CA ILE A 71 3.28 14.39 -3.77
C ILE A 71 4.11 15.67 -3.55
N PRO A 72 3.50 16.80 -3.12
CA PRO A 72 4.27 17.93 -2.59
C PRO A 72 5.01 17.53 -1.31
#